data_AF-A0A080YVR3-F1
#
_entry.id   AF-A0A080YVR3-F1
#
_cell.length_a   1.000
_cell.length_b   1.000
_cell.length_c   1.000
_cell.angle_alpha   90.00
_cell.angle_beta   90.00
_cell.angle_gamma   90.00
#
_symmetry.space_group_name_H-M   'P 1'
#
loop_
_entity.id
_entity.type
_entity.pdbx_description
1 polymer ?
#
loop_
_entity_poly.entity_id
_entity_poly.type
_entity_poly.pdbx_seq_one_letter_code
_entity_poly.pdbx_strand_id
1 'polypeptide(L)'
;MLQYMEWTEDCLSIEEQGHKGDQKGSEKFGKHVYANPYTPCQCPILALAVHLFSCPERTATGKQQQFIDTDNKKRFGRTLQRVIAALDKEETCILGCNPDDFGTHSLRKGSSSYALGQVYGPTTVSVICGWARASVISRYIHFGEGADQLCGTMIAGFNSKRFAVLPPHFPLELSAKMTIKYWNEIVSGYSNYPRGAQAAFPYLLASIVHYEQYLRQVLSTNHTIFKARVFSAHMLLPQLRGATVLAIGESPVTGMKTTGIPPHLAVLRK
;
A
#
# COMPACT_ATOMS: atom_id res chain seq x y z
N MET A 1 -4.48 10.57 -10.04
CA MET A 1 -3.67 9.80 -9.05
C MET A 1 -4.19 8.37 -8.96
N LEU A 2 -5.51 8.16 -8.91
CA LEU A 2 -6.09 6.81 -9.00
C LEU A 2 -5.98 6.18 -10.40
N GLN A 3 -5.93 7.01 -11.45
CA GLN A 3 -5.78 6.52 -12.84
C GLN A 3 -4.42 5.86 -13.13
N TYR A 4 -3.50 5.93 -12.18
CA TYR A 4 -2.14 5.37 -12.27
C TYR A 4 -1.94 4.23 -11.28
N MET A 5 -3.00 3.81 -10.59
CA MET A 5 -2.96 2.63 -9.74
C MET A 5 -3.29 1.40 -10.57
N GLU A 6 -2.53 0.35 -10.35
CA GLU A 6 -2.80 -0.97 -10.88
C GLU A 6 -2.48 -2.00 -9.78
N TRP A 7 -3.17 -3.13 -9.80
CA TRP A 7 -2.82 -4.25 -8.95
C TRP A 7 -2.16 -5.32 -9.81
N THR A 8 -0.95 -5.73 -9.44
CA THR A 8 -0.17 -6.71 -10.20
C THR A 8 0.32 -7.78 -9.24
N GLU A 9 -0.12 -9.02 -9.48
CA GLU A 9 0.17 -10.17 -8.62
C GLU A 9 -0.14 -9.88 -7.13
N ASP A 10 0.89 -9.65 -6.31
CA ASP A 10 0.84 -9.53 -4.86
C ASP A 10 0.92 -8.08 -4.33
N CYS A 11 0.91 -7.08 -5.20
CA CYS A 11 1.11 -5.68 -4.79
C CYS A 11 0.31 -4.66 -5.58
N LEU A 12 0.20 -3.46 -5.00
CA LEU A 12 -0.32 -2.28 -5.67
C LEU A 12 0.85 -1.54 -6.34
N SER A 13 0.79 -1.35 -7.65
CA SER A 13 1.72 -0.51 -8.39
C SER A 13 1.13 0.89 -8.61
N ILE A 14 1.96 1.92 -8.48
CA ILE A 14 1.60 3.32 -8.75
C ILE A 14 2.56 3.87 -9.79
N GLU A 15 2.06 4.13 -11.00
CA GLU A 15 2.85 4.75 -12.08
C GLU A 15 3.03 6.25 -11.80
N GLU A 16 4.29 6.70 -11.69
CA GLU A 16 4.61 8.12 -11.61
C GLU A 16 4.61 8.75 -13.00
N GLN A 17 3.77 9.78 -13.23
CA GLN A 17 3.81 10.57 -14.46
C GLN A 17 4.88 11.66 -14.32
N GLY A 18 6.08 11.33 -14.77
CA GLY A 18 7.21 12.24 -14.82
C GLY A 18 7.78 12.61 -13.45
N HIS A 19 9.03 13.05 -13.46
CA HIS A 19 9.75 13.55 -12.28
C HIS A 19 10.62 14.74 -12.69
N LYS A 20 11.30 15.37 -11.73
CA LYS A 20 12.18 16.53 -12.00
C LYS A 20 13.23 16.31 -13.12
N GLY A 21 13.53 15.06 -13.47
CA GLY A 21 14.47 14.67 -14.52
C GLY A 21 13.81 14.16 -15.82
N ASP A 22 12.52 13.88 -15.81
CA ASP A 22 11.72 13.55 -16.98
C ASP A 22 10.37 14.23 -16.83
N GLN A 23 10.31 15.51 -17.23
CA GLN A 23 9.08 16.29 -17.20
C GLN A 23 8.07 15.83 -18.26
N LYS A 24 8.50 15.02 -19.25
CA LYS A 24 7.65 14.52 -20.33
C LYS A 24 7.00 13.18 -20.01
N GLY A 25 7.48 12.45 -18.99
CA GLY A 25 6.93 11.16 -18.57
C GLY A 25 7.14 10.05 -19.61
N SER A 26 8.20 10.18 -20.41
CA SER A 26 8.56 9.19 -21.43
C SER A 26 9.02 7.85 -20.84
N GLU A 27 9.62 7.88 -19.65
CA GLU A 27 9.95 6.67 -18.89
C GLU A 27 8.91 6.45 -17.78
N LYS A 28 8.04 5.45 -18.00
CA LYS A 28 7.02 5.03 -17.03
C LYS A 28 7.64 4.02 -16.08
N PHE A 29 7.53 4.26 -14.78
CA PHE A 29 8.00 3.33 -13.77
C PHE A 29 6.99 3.23 -12.63
N GLY A 30 6.52 2.01 -12.35
CA GLY A 30 5.61 1.71 -11.25
C GLY A 30 6.34 1.60 -9.92
N LYS A 31 5.83 2.25 -8.88
CA LYS A 31 6.25 2.04 -7.48
C LYS A 31 5.39 0.98 -6.83
N HIS A 32 6.00 -0.07 -6.30
CA HIS A 32 5.31 -1.23 -5.74
C HIS A 32 5.09 -1.07 -4.23
N VAL A 33 3.84 -1.21 -3.81
CA VAL A 33 3.39 -1.08 -2.43
C VAL A 33 2.79 -2.40 -1.98
N TYR A 34 3.37 -2.96 -0.92
CA TYR A 34 3.00 -4.29 -0.41
C TYR A 34 2.15 -4.18 0.85
N ALA A 35 1.25 -5.15 1.03
CA ALA A 35 0.53 -5.30 2.28
C ALA A 35 1.44 -5.93 3.34
N ASN A 36 1.31 -5.49 4.59
CA ASN A 36 1.87 -6.20 5.73
C ASN A 36 0.76 -6.89 6.51
N PRO A 37 0.49 -8.20 6.28
CA PRO A 37 -0.54 -8.97 6.99
C PRO A 37 -0.27 -9.21 8.49
N TYR A 38 0.90 -8.87 9.03
CA TYR A 38 1.23 -9.13 10.43
C TYR A 38 1.25 -7.87 11.31
N THR A 39 1.47 -6.70 10.72
CA THR A 39 1.57 -5.44 11.44
C THR A 39 0.59 -4.42 10.84
N PRO A 40 -0.70 -4.46 11.20
CA PRO A 40 -1.73 -3.64 10.57
C PRO A 40 -1.51 -2.13 10.72
N CYS A 41 -0.89 -1.67 11.82
CA CYS A 41 -0.55 -0.26 12.02
C CYS A 41 0.47 0.28 11.00
N GLN A 42 1.25 -0.60 10.37
CA GLN A 42 2.26 -0.25 9.36
C GLN A 42 1.81 -0.58 7.93
N CYS A 43 0.66 -1.23 7.75
CA CYS A 43 0.23 -1.74 6.45
C CYS A 43 -0.36 -0.62 5.56
N PRO A 44 0.33 -0.22 4.47
CA PRO A 44 -0.16 0.87 3.61
C PRO A 44 -1.43 0.48 2.84
N ILE A 45 -1.61 -0.80 2.51
CA ILE A 45 -2.80 -1.33 1.83
C ILE A 45 -4.02 -1.25 2.75
N LEU A 46 -3.89 -1.57 4.04
CA LEU A 46 -4.96 -1.39 5.01
C LEU A 46 -5.32 0.09 5.18
N ALA A 47 -4.32 0.96 5.32
CA ALA A 47 -4.55 2.40 5.44
C ALA A 47 -5.28 2.97 4.21
N LEU A 48 -4.88 2.53 3.00
CA LEU A 48 -5.56 2.89 1.75
C LEU A 48 -6.99 2.36 1.72
N ALA A 49 -7.21 1.12 2.15
CA ALA A 49 -8.54 0.51 2.20
C ALA A 49 -9.47 1.31 3.12
N VAL A 50 -9.05 1.58 4.35
CA VAL A 50 -9.83 2.40 5.30
C VAL A 50 -10.17 3.76 4.69
N HIS A 51 -9.21 4.41 4.03
CA HIS A 51 -9.43 5.70 3.37
C HIS A 51 -10.46 5.61 2.24
N LEU A 52 -10.30 4.69 1.29
CA LEU A 52 -11.18 4.58 0.12
C LEU A 52 -12.59 4.14 0.46
N PHE A 53 -12.76 3.21 1.41
CA PHE A 53 -14.08 2.77 1.86
C PHE A 53 -14.77 3.79 2.77
N SER A 54 -14.02 4.71 3.37
CA SER A 54 -14.58 5.82 4.17
C SER A 54 -14.90 7.06 3.32
N CYS A 55 -14.49 7.10 2.05
CA CYS A 55 -14.69 8.27 1.19
C CYS A 55 -16.15 8.41 0.74
N PRO A 56 -16.62 9.66 0.52
CA PRO A 56 -17.92 9.92 -0.08
C PRO A 56 -17.98 9.42 -1.53
N GLU A 57 -19.19 9.37 -2.08
CA GLU A 57 -19.47 8.86 -3.42
C GLU A 57 -18.65 9.55 -4.51
N ARG A 58 -18.05 8.76 -5.39
CA ARG A 58 -17.34 9.28 -6.57
C ARG A 58 -18.31 9.54 -7.71
N THR A 59 -18.30 10.76 -8.22
CA THR A 59 -19.09 11.16 -9.39
C THR A 59 -18.35 10.81 -10.69
N ALA A 60 -19.11 10.55 -11.75
CA ALA A 60 -18.55 10.22 -13.08
C ALA A 60 -17.70 11.36 -13.67
N THR A 61 -18.06 12.61 -13.39
CA THR A 61 -17.35 13.82 -13.83
C THR A 61 -16.29 14.32 -12.83
N GLY A 62 -16.14 13.63 -11.69
CA GLY A 62 -15.23 14.03 -10.63
C GLY A 62 -13.76 13.80 -10.98
N LYS A 63 -12.87 14.59 -10.36
CA LYS A 63 -11.43 14.36 -10.48
C LYS A 63 -11.03 13.03 -9.84
N GLN A 64 -10.16 12.26 -10.50
CA GLN A 64 -9.64 10.98 -10.05
C GLN A 64 -8.51 11.13 -8.99
N GLN A 65 -8.83 11.87 -7.93
CA GLN A 65 -7.96 12.17 -6.80
C GLN A 65 -8.08 11.09 -5.73
N GLN A 66 -6.93 10.68 -5.18
CA GLN A 66 -6.89 9.73 -4.08
C GLN A 66 -7.38 10.38 -2.79
N PHE A 67 -6.87 11.58 -2.48
CA PHE A 67 -7.27 12.34 -1.30
C PHE A 67 -8.25 13.46 -1.67
N ILE A 68 -9.13 13.78 -0.72
CA ILE A 68 -10.04 14.91 -0.81
C ILE A 68 -9.20 16.20 -0.73
N ASP A 69 -9.33 17.10 -1.71
CA ASP A 69 -8.59 18.37 -1.87
C ASP A 69 -7.25 18.31 -2.66
N THR A 70 -6.67 19.47 -2.93
CA THR A 70 -5.60 19.74 -3.90
C THR A 70 -4.23 20.01 -3.26
N ASP A 71 -4.16 20.65 -2.08
CA ASP A 71 -2.88 20.93 -1.39
C ASP A 71 -2.44 19.77 -0.48
N ASN A 72 -2.22 18.61 -1.11
CA ASN A 72 -1.88 17.37 -0.42
C ASN A 72 -0.54 17.48 0.34
N LYS A 73 0.44 18.20 -0.19
CA LYS A 73 1.76 18.36 0.43
C LYS A 73 1.67 19.11 1.76
N LYS A 74 1.01 20.28 1.80
CA LYS A 74 0.87 21.03 3.05
C LYS A 74 -0.05 20.33 4.03
N ARG A 75 -1.15 19.72 3.55
CA ARG A 75 -2.04 18.95 4.42
C ARG A 75 -1.31 17.79 5.09
N PHE A 76 -0.51 17.04 4.33
CA PHE A 76 0.32 15.98 4.88
C PHE A 76 1.31 16.52 5.91
N GLY A 77 2.06 17.59 5.59
CA GLY A 77 2.98 18.22 6.54
C GLY A 77 2.32 18.67 7.84
N ARG A 78 1.16 19.33 7.77
CA ARG A 78 0.39 19.73 8.97
C ARG A 78 -0.10 18.53 9.78
N THR A 79 -0.54 17.47 9.11
CA THR A 79 -1.01 16.25 9.79
C THR A 79 0.14 15.55 10.49
N LEU A 80 1.29 15.41 9.83
CA LEU A 80 2.50 14.85 10.40
C LEU A 80 2.95 15.61 11.65
N GLN A 81 2.99 16.95 11.57
CA GLN A 81 3.34 17.80 12.71
C GLN A 81 2.38 17.64 13.90
N ARG A 82 1.07 17.51 13.64
CA ARG A 82 0.08 17.22 14.69
C ARG A 82 0.30 15.85 15.33
N VAL A 83 0.64 14.84 14.54
CA VAL A 83 0.93 13.48 15.05
C VAL A 83 2.17 13.51 15.94
N ILE A 84 3.25 14.15 15.47
CA ILE A 84 4.50 14.27 16.23
C ILE A 84 4.28 15.03 17.54
N ALA A 85 3.53 16.14 17.51
CA ALA A 85 3.24 16.93 18.71
C ALA A 85 2.32 16.21 19.72
N ALA A 86 1.64 15.13 19.30
CA ALA A 86 0.78 14.32 20.16
C ALA A 86 1.50 13.11 20.78
N LEU A 87 2.76 12.85 20.38
CA LEU A 87 3.54 11.74 20.93
C LEU A 87 3.91 12.00 22.38
N ASP A 88 3.93 10.94 23.17
CA ASP A 88 4.44 11.00 24.53
C ASP A 88 5.99 10.99 24.57
N LYS A 89 6.55 11.06 25.79
CA LYS A 89 8.00 11.10 25.99
C LYS A 89 8.70 9.80 25.58
N GLU A 90 8.04 8.66 25.78
CA GLU A 90 8.59 7.35 25.44
C GLU A 90 8.59 7.17 23.91
N GLU A 91 7.48 7.50 23.26
CA GLU A 91 7.36 7.51 21.80
C GLU A 91 8.37 8.47 21.15
N THR A 92 8.54 9.66 21.72
CA THR A 92 9.55 10.62 21.25
C THR A 92 10.97 10.08 21.43
N CYS A 93 11.24 9.36 22.52
CA CYS A 93 12.54 8.72 22.74
C CYS A 93 12.82 7.63 21.70
N ILE A 94 11.80 6.83 21.35
CA ILE A 94 11.89 5.79 20.32
C ILE A 94 12.24 6.38 18.94
N LEU A 95 11.72 7.58 18.62
CA LEU A 95 12.04 8.26 17.36
C LEU A 95 13.53 8.61 17.23
N GLY A 96 14.26 8.77 18.34
CA GLY A 96 15.71 8.96 18.34
C GLY A 96 16.21 10.29 17.77
N CYS A 97 15.34 11.27 17.55
CA CYS A 97 15.74 12.64 17.19
C CYS A 97 14.73 13.67 17.71
N ASN A 98 15.09 14.96 17.62
CA ASN A 98 14.20 16.03 18.04
C ASN A 98 12.93 16.03 17.17
N PRO A 99 11.71 16.06 17.77
CA PRO A 99 10.45 16.26 17.07
C PRO A 99 10.47 17.36 15.99
N ASP A 100 11.18 18.46 16.25
CA ASP A 100 11.26 19.60 15.33
C ASP A 100 12.05 19.30 14.04
N ASP A 101 12.91 18.28 14.07
CA ASP A 101 13.69 17.84 12.90
C ASP A 101 12.89 16.93 11.96
N PHE A 102 11.71 16.47 12.40
CA PHE A 102 10.85 15.64 11.55
C PHE A 102 10.11 16.47 10.52
N GLY A 103 10.36 16.15 9.25
CA GLY A 103 9.64 16.71 8.13
C GLY A 103 9.13 15.64 7.18
N THR A 104 8.43 16.09 6.13
CA THR A 104 7.95 15.20 5.06
C THR A 104 9.08 14.45 4.35
N HIS A 105 10.30 14.99 4.38
CA HIS A 105 11.49 14.31 3.86
C HIS A 105 12.03 13.22 4.79
N SER A 106 11.73 13.26 6.09
CA SER A 106 12.21 12.26 7.06
C SER A 106 11.66 10.88 6.74
N LEU A 107 10.41 10.77 6.30
CA LEU A 107 9.83 9.50 5.86
C LEU A 107 10.57 8.93 4.65
N ARG A 108 10.77 9.74 3.60
CA ARG A 108 11.48 9.29 2.40
C ARG A 108 12.93 8.87 2.70
N LYS A 109 13.68 9.69 3.44
CA LYS A 109 15.09 9.42 3.79
C LYS A 109 15.22 8.26 4.79
N GLY A 110 14.31 8.19 5.76
CA GLY A 110 14.23 7.13 6.76
C GLY A 110 13.95 5.78 6.11
N SER A 111 12.97 5.69 5.21
CA SER A 111 12.71 4.46 4.46
C SER A 111 13.91 4.00 3.63
N SER A 112 14.62 4.94 2.98
CA SER A 112 15.87 4.62 2.26
C SER A 112 16.94 4.08 3.20
N SER A 113 17.16 4.74 4.35
CA SER A 113 18.16 4.32 5.33
C SER A 113 17.81 2.97 5.94
N TYR A 114 16.53 2.74 6.24
CA TYR A 114 16.01 1.48 6.76
C TYR A 114 16.26 0.32 5.79
N ALA A 115 15.93 0.50 4.51
CA ALA A 115 16.13 -0.53 3.49
C ALA A 115 17.63 -0.83 3.29
N LEU A 116 18.48 0.20 3.26
CA LEU A 116 19.94 0.04 3.13
C LEU A 116 20.59 -0.58 4.36
N GLY A 117 19.96 -0.45 5.54
CA GLY A 117 20.42 -1.07 6.78
C GLY A 117 20.08 -2.55 6.91
N GLN A 118 19.23 -3.11 6.03
CA GLN A 118 18.89 -4.53 6.09
C GLN A 118 20.02 -5.40 5.53
N VAL A 119 20.25 -6.55 6.16
CA VAL A 119 21.14 -7.58 5.61
C VAL A 119 20.52 -8.09 4.30
N TYR A 120 21.30 -8.11 3.23
CA TYR A 120 20.84 -8.40 1.86
C TYR A 120 19.81 -7.40 1.30
N GLY A 121 19.85 -6.16 1.82
CA GLY A 121 19.11 -5.02 1.30
C GLY A 121 19.39 -4.70 -0.17
N PRO A 122 18.56 -3.82 -0.77
CA PRO A 122 18.87 -3.25 -2.08
C PRO A 122 20.23 -2.53 -2.06
N THR A 123 20.90 -2.45 -3.20
CA THR A 123 22.13 -1.67 -3.29
C THR A 123 21.85 -0.18 -3.10
N THR A 124 22.83 0.58 -2.60
CA THR A 124 22.76 2.05 -2.49
C THR A 124 22.39 2.68 -3.83
N VAL A 125 22.94 2.17 -4.93
CA VAL A 125 22.63 2.65 -6.28
C VAL A 125 21.17 2.37 -6.63
N SER A 126 20.64 1.20 -6.30
CA SER A 126 19.23 0.88 -6.53
C SER A 126 18.31 1.87 -5.81
N VAL A 127 18.52 2.10 -4.51
CA VAL A 127 17.72 3.06 -3.74
C VAL A 127 17.87 4.49 -4.31
N ILE A 128 19.08 4.85 -4.75
CA ILE A 128 19.36 6.17 -5.33
C ILE A 128 18.76 6.35 -6.74
N CYS A 129 18.68 5.29 -7.54
CA CYS A 129 17.98 5.35 -8.81
C CYS A 129 16.46 5.32 -8.58
N GLY A 130 15.97 4.76 -7.49
CA GLY A 130 14.54 4.78 -7.14
C GLY A 130 13.99 6.18 -6.82
N TRP A 131 14.77 7.05 -6.17
CA TRP A 131 14.30 8.37 -5.66
C TRP A 131 14.76 9.61 -6.48
N ALA A 132 15.76 9.47 -7.36
CA ALA A 132 16.54 10.58 -7.91
C ALA A 132 17.02 10.24 -9.33
N ARG A 133 16.09 9.77 -10.17
CA ARG A 133 16.29 9.45 -11.59
C ARG A 133 16.75 10.60 -12.48
N ALA A 134 16.91 11.80 -11.92
CA ALA A 134 17.52 12.96 -12.57
C ALA A 134 19.02 13.12 -12.29
N SER A 135 19.62 12.24 -11.48
CA SER A 135 21.03 12.34 -11.10
C SER A 135 21.94 11.83 -12.22
N VAL A 136 23.22 12.23 -12.21
CA VAL A 136 24.21 11.75 -13.20
C VAL A 136 24.29 10.21 -13.21
N ILE A 137 24.00 9.56 -12.08
CA ILE A 137 24.09 8.10 -11.89
C ILE A 137 23.03 7.35 -12.71
N SER A 138 21.82 7.89 -12.86
CA SER A 138 20.73 7.20 -13.60
C SER A 138 20.94 7.17 -15.11
N ARG A 139 21.92 7.93 -15.65
CA ARG A 139 22.32 7.85 -17.07
C ARG A 139 23.13 6.59 -17.40
N TYR A 140 23.76 5.99 -16.39
CA TYR A 140 24.68 4.86 -16.57
C TYR A 140 24.16 3.59 -15.90
N ILE A 141 23.31 3.72 -14.88
CA ILE A 141 22.82 2.59 -14.11
C ILE A 141 21.29 2.58 -14.09
N HIS A 142 20.73 1.59 -14.79
CA HIS A 142 19.29 1.37 -14.85
C HIS A 142 18.78 0.67 -13.60
N PHE A 143 17.64 1.15 -13.12
CA PHE A 143 16.96 0.55 -11.99
C PHE A 143 15.98 -0.51 -12.48
N GLY A 144 16.24 -1.78 -12.16
CA GLY A 144 15.34 -2.87 -12.48
C GLY A 144 14.12 -2.91 -11.57
N GLU A 145 12.98 -3.35 -12.09
CA GLU A 145 11.73 -3.48 -11.35
C GLU A 145 11.87 -4.34 -10.08
N GLY A 146 12.65 -5.42 -10.15
CA GLY A 146 12.91 -6.29 -8.99
C GLY A 146 13.57 -5.57 -7.80
N ALA A 147 14.34 -4.49 -8.05
CA ALA A 147 14.93 -3.70 -6.99
C ALA A 147 13.89 -2.81 -6.28
N ASP A 148 12.88 -2.32 -7.02
CA ASP A 148 11.75 -1.58 -6.43
C ASP A 148 10.89 -2.49 -5.56
N GLN A 149 10.59 -3.68 -6.08
CA GLN A 149 9.80 -4.69 -5.40
C GLN A 149 10.49 -5.15 -4.10
N LEU A 150 11.82 -5.35 -4.15
CA LEU A 150 12.65 -5.60 -2.97
C LEU A 150 12.55 -4.46 -1.95
N CYS A 151 12.71 -3.21 -2.39
CA CYS A 151 12.57 -2.04 -1.52
C CYS A 151 11.17 -1.95 -0.90
N GLY A 152 10.13 -2.11 -1.71
CA GLY A 152 8.72 -2.02 -1.30
C GLY A 152 8.39 -3.06 -0.24
N THR A 153 8.83 -4.30 -0.44
CA THR A 153 8.65 -5.40 0.52
C THR A 153 9.39 -5.12 1.83
N MET A 154 10.63 -4.64 1.76
CA MET A 154 11.40 -4.28 2.96
C MET A 154 10.75 -3.14 3.74
N ILE A 155 10.36 -2.06 3.06
CA ILE A 155 9.74 -0.89 3.69
C ILE A 155 8.35 -1.23 4.24
N ALA A 156 7.66 -2.23 3.70
CA ALA A 156 6.45 -2.79 4.29
C ALA A 156 6.71 -3.53 5.62
N GLY A 157 7.97 -3.76 6.00
CA GLY A 157 8.38 -4.31 7.29
C GLY A 157 8.95 -5.72 7.23
N PHE A 158 9.32 -6.23 6.05
CA PHE A 158 9.81 -7.60 5.88
C PHE A 158 11.32 -7.70 5.66
N ASN A 159 12.00 -8.52 6.46
CA ASN A 159 13.45 -8.72 6.36
C ASN A 159 13.90 -10.18 6.55
N SER A 160 12.97 -11.14 6.59
CA SER A 160 13.29 -12.53 6.96
C SER A 160 12.27 -13.55 6.42
N LYS A 161 11.91 -14.59 7.17
CA LYS A 161 11.10 -15.75 6.73
C LYS A 161 9.74 -15.39 6.10
N ARG A 162 9.23 -14.20 6.39
CA ARG A 162 7.93 -13.68 5.90
C ARG A 162 8.05 -12.74 4.70
N PHE A 163 9.24 -12.64 4.10
CA PHE A 163 9.51 -11.77 2.94
C PHE A 163 8.56 -12.01 1.76
N ALA A 164 8.03 -13.22 1.67
CA ALA A 164 7.23 -13.68 0.55
C ALA A 164 5.76 -13.83 0.87
N VAL A 165 5.32 -13.20 1.96
CA VAL A 165 3.93 -13.26 2.35
C VAL A 165 3.09 -12.54 1.31
N LEU A 166 2.01 -13.19 0.89
CA LEU A 166 1.01 -12.60 0.02
C LEU A 166 0.07 -11.69 0.82
N PRO A 167 -0.50 -10.67 0.19
CA PRO A 167 -1.56 -9.85 0.79
C PRO A 167 -2.74 -10.74 1.21
N PRO A 168 -3.54 -10.32 2.22
CA PRO A 168 -4.82 -10.95 2.47
C PRO A 168 -5.65 -10.96 1.18
N HIS A 169 -6.17 -12.13 0.81
CA HIS A 169 -6.99 -12.31 -0.38
C HIS A 169 -8.08 -13.36 -0.16
N PHE A 170 -9.07 -13.38 -1.04
CA PHE A 170 -10.14 -14.38 -1.00
C PHE A 170 -9.88 -15.52 -1.99
N PRO A 171 -10.39 -16.74 -1.73
CA PRO A 171 -10.43 -17.82 -2.71
C PRO A 171 -11.16 -17.40 -4.00
N LEU A 172 -10.84 -18.06 -5.12
CA LEU A 172 -11.46 -17.78 -6.42
C LEU A 172 -12.98 -17.94 -6.39
N GLU A 173 -13.49 -18.93 -5.66
CA GLU A 173 -14.94 -19.18 -5.52
C GLU A 173 -15.71 -18.00 -4.90
N LEU A 174 -15.13 -17.34 -3.90
CA LEU A 174 -15.72 -16.16 -3.28
C LEU A 174 -15.50 -14.92 -4.15
N SER A 175 -14.33 -14.79 -4.75
CA SER A 175 -13.99 -13.68 -5.65
C SER A 175 -14.92 -13.66 -6.88
N ALA A 176 -15.30 -14.82 -7.41
CA ALA A 176 -16.25 -14.95 -8.50
C ALA A 176 -17.65 -14.40 -8.17
N LYS A 177 -18.04 -14.36 -6.89
CA LYS A 177 -19.31 -13.78 -6.44
C LYS A 177 -19.26 -12.25 -6.34
N MET A 178 -18.07 -11.65 -6.33
CA MET A 178 -17.85 -10.20 -6.22
C MET A 178 -18.01 -9.51 -7.58
N THR A 179 -19.20 -9.59 -8.15
CA THR A 179 -19.55 -8.99 -9.43
C THR A 179 -19.53 -7.45 -9.37
N ILE A 180 -19.62 -6.79 -10.54
CA ILE A 180 -19.78 -5.32 -10.61
C ILE A 180 -20.99 -4.85 -9.78
N LYS A 181 -22.09 -5.63 -9.75
CA LYS A 181 -23.26 -5.32 -8.92
C LYS A 181 -22.89 -5.31 -7.43
N TYR A 182 -22.21 -6.36 -6.97
CA TYR A 182 -21.71 -6.46 -5.60
C TYR A 182 -20.87 -5.22 -5.23
N TRP A 183 -19.90 -4.86 -6.08
CA TRP A 183 -19.03 -3.73 -5.81
C TRP A 183 -19.76 -2.38 -5.77
N ASN A 184 -20.74 -2.15 -6.65
CA ASN A 184 -21.55 -0.93 -6.60
C ASN A 184 -22.42 -0.84 -5.31
N GLU A 185 -22.78 -1.97 -4.71
CA GLU A 185 -23.49 -1.98 -3.43
C GLU A 185 -22.57 -1.60 -2.26
N ILE A 186 -21.32 -2.08 -2.24
CA ILE A 186 -20.40 -1.88 -1.11
C ILE A 186 -19.44 -0.70 -1.25
N VAL A 187 -19.20 -0.21 -2.47
CA VAL A 187 -18.30 0.91 -2.76
C VAL A 187 -19.06 1.98 -3.54
N SER A 188 -19.25 3.14 -2.90
CA SER A 188 -19.96 4.28 -3.48
C SER A 188 -19.26 4.79 -4.75
N GLY A 189 -19.91 4.68 -5.90
CA GLY A 189 -19.36 5.09 -7.19
C GLY A 189 -18.26 4.15 -7.72
N TYR A 190 -18.28 2.86 -7.38
CA TYR A 190 -17.30 1.86 -7.84
C TYR A 190 -17.04 1.93 -9.35
N SER A 191 -18.11 1.99 -10.15
CA SER A 191 -18.00 2.05 -11.62
C SER A 191 -17.25 3.29 -12.14
N ASN A 192 -17.12 4.35 -11.33
CA ASN A 192 -16.42 5.59 -11.67
C ASN A 192 -14.92 5.55 -11.32
N TYR A 193 -14.43 4.48 -10.69
CA TYR A 193 -13.00 4.27 -10.48
C TYR A 193 -12.33 3.79 -11.78
N PRO A 194 -11.06 4.16 -12.04
CA PRO A 194 -10.27 3.60 -13.13
C PRO A 194 -10.10 2.09 -12.96
N ARG A 195 -9.99 1.35 -14.07
CA ARG A 195 -9.90 -0.12 -14.06
C ARG A 195 -8.78 -0.67 -13.16
N GLY A 196 -7.59 -0.07 -13.20
CA GLY A 196 -6.49 -0.51 -12.35
C GLY A 196 -6.75 -0.29 -10.86
N ALA A 197 -7.46 0.79 -10.48
CA ALA A 197 -7.91 0.99 -9.10
C ALA A 197 -9.03 0.02 -8.72
N GLN A 198 -9.96 -0.29 -9.65
CA GLN A 198 -10.98 -1.32 -9.44
C GLN A 198 -10.36 -2.68 -9.10
N ALA A 199 -9.27 -3.06 -9.78
CA ALA A 199 -8.55 -4.31 -9.53
C ALA A 199 -7.94 -4.43 -8.12
N ALA A 200 -7.71 -3.31 -7.42
CA ALA A 200 -7.20 -3.31 -6.05
C ALA A 200 -8.27 -3.61 -5.00
N PHE A 201 -9.55 -3.33 -5.28
CA PHE A 201 -10.64 -3.44 -4.29
C PHE A 201 -10.81 -4.82 -3.63
N PRO A 202 -10.65 -5.96 -4.34
CA PRO A 202 -10.66 -7.27 -3.71
C PRO A 202 -9.65 -7.40 -2.56
N TYR A 203 -8.43 -6.88 -2.73
CA TYR A 203 -7.35 -6.94 -1.75
C TYR A 203 -7.51 -5.90 -0.63
N LEU A 204 -8.05 -4.73 -0.97
CA LEU A 204 -8.42 -3.71 0.02
C LEU A 204 -9.54 -4.22 0.94
N LEU A 205 -10.57 -4.86 0.36
CA LEU A 205 -11.65 -5.49 1.11
C LEU A 205 -11.12 -6.64 1.97
N ALA A 206 -10.31 -7.52 1.41
CA ALA A 206 -9.69 -8.61 2.16
C ALA A 206 -8.86 -8.09 3.34
N SER A 207 -8.13 -6.98 3.15
CA SER A 207 -7.39 -6.32 4.24
C SER A 207 -8.32 -5.79 5.34
N ILE A 208 -9.43 -5.12 4.98
CA ILE A 208 -10.41 -4.64 5.98
C ILE A 208 -11.01 -5.80 6.78
N VAL A 209 -11.41 -6.87 6.10
CA VAL A 209 -12.03 -8.03 6.73
C VAL A 209 -11.03 -8.78 7.62
N HIS A 210 -9.81 -8.98 7.13
CA HIS A 210 -8.73 -9.62 7.88
C HIS A 210 -8.42 -8.86 9.18
N TYR A 211 -8.51 -7.53 9.15
CA TYR A 211 -8.19 -6.66 10.27
C TYR A 211 -9.39 -6.06 10.99
N GLU A 212 -10.59 -6.59 10.80
CA GLU A 212 -11.80 -5.99 11.37
C GLU A 212 -11.69 -5.85 12.90
N GLN A 213 -11.19 -6.87 13.59
CA GLN A 213 -11.00 -6.83 15.05
C GLN A 213 -10.00 -5.74 15.46
N TYR A 214 -8.84 -5.66 14.78
CA TYR A 214 -7.84 -4.64 15.04
C TYR A 214 -8.40 -3.23 14.83
N LEU A 215 -9.13 -3.01 13.72
CA LEU A 215 -9.75 -1.71 13.44
C LEU A 215 -10.73 -1.31 14.56
N ARG A 216 -11.56 -2.25 15.04
CA ARG A 216 -12.51 -2.00 16.13
C ARG A 216 -11.84 -1.69 17.48
N GLN A 217 -10.63 -2.18 17.69
CA GLN A 217 -9.85 -1.90 18.90
C GLN A 217 -9.16 -0.54 18.85
N VAL A 218 -8.63 -0.15 17.69
CA VAL A 218 -7.76 1.05 17.57
C VAL A 218 -8.53 2.29 17.11
N LEU A 219 -9.58 2.15 16.31
CA LEU A 219 -10.36 3.27 15.82
C LEU A 219 -11.54 3.57 16.74
N SER A 220 -11.90 4.85 16.85
CA SER A 220 -13.12 5.27 17.55
C SER A 220 -14.35 4.57 16.96
N THR A 221 -15.31 4.21 17.80
CA THR A 221 -16.60 3.65 17.38
C THR A 221 -17.37 4.57 16.42
N ASN A 222 -17.09 5.87 16.44
CA ASN A 222 -17.66 6.87 15.55
C ASN A 222 -16.89 7.05 14.23
N HIS A 223 -15.79 6.31 14.02
CA HIS A 223 -15.00 6.39 12.80
C HIS A 223 -15.85 6.07 11.56
N THR A 224 -15.65 6.82 10.48
CA THR A 224 -16.45 6.75 9.25
C THR A 224 -16.46 5.37 8.61
N ILE A 225 -15.36 4.62 8.72
CA ILE A 225 -15.27 3.22 8.24
C ILE A 225 -16.37 2.34 8.81
N PHE A 226 -16.78 2.49 10.08
CA PHE A 226 -17.83 1.68 10.69
C PHE A 226 -19.25 2.07 10.25
N LYS A 227 -19.39 3.22 9.61
CA LYS A 227 -20.62 3.67 8.94
C LYS A 227 -20.60 3.33 7.44
N ALA A 228 -19.50 2.80 6.93
CA ALA A 228 -19.35 2.45 5.52
C ALA A 228 -20.12 1.16 5.19
N ARG A 229 -20.51 1.05 3.92
CA ARG A 229 -21.29 -0.07 3.37
C ARG A 229 -20.56 -1.42 3.45
N VAL A 230 -19.23 -1.39 3.57
CA VAL A 230 -18.34 -2.56 3.61
C VAL A 230 -18.61 -3.54 4.76
N PHE A 231 -19.37 -3.16 5.79
CA PHE A 231 -19.69 -4.04 6.91
C PHE A 231 -21.11 -4.62 6.92
N SER A 232 -22.03 -4.05 6.13
CA SER A 232 -23.47 -4.35 6.26
C SER A 232 -24.28 -4.35 4.95
N ALA A 233 -23.78 -3.80 3.85
CA ALA A 233 -24.62 -3.53 2.68
C ALA A 233 -24.95 -4.75 1.80
N HIS A 234 -24.26 -5.88 1.97
CA HIS A 234 -24.48 -7.08 1.17
C HIS A 234 -24.42 -8.36 2.00
N MET A 235 -25.27 -9.33 1.69
CA MET A 235 -25.34 -10.65 2.34
C MET A 235 -24.11 -11.54 2.18
N LEU A 236 -23.13 -11.14 1.36
CA LEU A 236 -21.89 -11.88 1.15
C LEU A 236 -20.88 -11.52 2.24
N LEU A 237 -20.96 -10.31 2.81
CA LEU A 237 -19.99 -9.80 3.79
C LEU A 237 -19.84 -10.70 5.02
N PRO A 238 -20.91 -11.29 5.61
CA PRO A 238 -20.74 -12.27 6.67
C PRO A 238 -19.94 -13.50 6.26
N GLN A 239 -20.08 -13.97 5.01
CA GLN A 239 -19.34 -15.13 4.49
C GLN A 239 -17.85 -14.81 4.23
N LEU A 240 -17.50 -13.53 4.08
CA LEU A 240 -16.11 -13.11 3.87
C LEU A 240 -15.31 -13.11 5.17
N ARG A 241 -15.97 -12.90 6.32
CA ARG A 241 -15.31 -12.89 7.63
C ARG A 241 -14.72 -14.27 7.93
N GLY A 242 -13.41 -14.31 8.16
CA GLY A 242 -12.66 -15.56 8.36
C GLY A 242 -12.32 -16.33 7.08
N ALA A 243 -12.73 -15.85 5.90
CA ALA A 243 -12.45 -16.50 4.63
C ALA A 243 -11.17 -15.97 3.93
N THR A 244 -10.49 -14.99 4.52
CA THR A 244 -9.24 -14.45 3.99
C THR A 244 -8.11 -15.46 4.12
N VAL A 245 -7.35 -15.66 3.06
CA VAL A 245 -6.19 -16.54 3.01
C VAL A 245 -4.91 -15.72 3.14
N LEU A 246 -3.97 -16.23 3.93
CA LEU A 246 -2.59 -15.80 3.97
C LEU A 246 -1.71 -16.96 3.49
N ALA A 247 -0.88 -16.70 2.48
CA ALA A 247 0.01 -17.67 1.90
C ALA A 247 1.41 -17.07 1.74
N ILE A 248 2.41 -17.93 1.55
CA ILE A 248 3.80 -17.54 1.37
C ILE A 248 4.28 -18.12 0.05
N GLY A 249 4.81 -17.28 -0.84
CA GLY A 249 5.33 -17.71 -2.12
C GLY A 249 4.28 -17.82 -3.20
N GLU A 250 3.38 -18.79 -3.08
CA GLU A 250 2.30 -19.01 -4.03
C GLU A 250 1.01 -19.33 -3.29
N SER A 251 -0.11 -18.74 -3.74
CA SER A 251 -1.41 -19.02 -3.16
C SER A 251 -1.98 -20.32 -3.70
N PRO A 252 -2.35 -21.28 -2.85
CA PRO A 252 -2.96 -22.54 -3.30
C PRO A 252 -4.39 -22.35 -3.82
N VAL A 253 -5.04 -21.21 -3.50
CA VAL A 253 -6.46 -20.96 -3.83
C VAL A 253 -6.64 -20.01 -5.01
N THR A 254 -5.61 -19.26 -5.41
CA THR A 254 -5.65 -18.33 -6.54
C THR A 254 -4.52 -18.51 -7.55
N GLY A 255 -3.43 -19.22 -7.20
CA GLY A 255 -2.22 -19.29 -8.01
C GLY A 255 -1.40 -18.00 -8.03
N MET A 256 -1.79 -16.98 -7.24
CA MET A 256 -1.03 -15.72 -7.10
C MET A 256 0.39 -16.01 -6.65
N LYS A 257 1.37 -15.40 -7.31
CA LYS A 257 2.78 -15.55 -6.96
C LYS A 257 3.34 -14.28 -6.37
N THR A 258 4.25 -14.46 -5.45
CA THR A 258 4.98 -13.34 -4.86
C THR A 258 6.00 -12.77 -5.85
N THR A 259 6.18 -11.45 -5.83
CA THR A 259 7.12 -10.74 -6.69
C THR A 259 8.32 -10.20 -5.90
N GLY A 260 9.36 -9.74 -6.58
CA GLY A 260 10.48 -9.04 -5.91
C GLY A 260 11.38 -9.87 -5.01
N ILE A 261 11.34 -11.20 -5.10
CA ILE A 261 12.07 -12.07 -4.16
C ILE A 261 13.50 -12.27 -4.63
N PRO A 262 14.50 -11.88 -3.81
CA PRO A 262 15.89 -12.17 -4.10
C PRO A 262 16.13 -13.69 -4.21
N PRO A 263 16.93 -14.16 -5.18
CA PRO A 263 17.19 -15.59 -5.39
C PRO A 263 17.64 -16.33 -4.12
N HIS A 264 18.44 -15.70 -3.26
CA HIS A 264 18.91 -16.30 -2.02
C HIS A 264 17.81 -16.46 -0.95
N LEU A 265 16.76 -15.61 -0.96
CA LEU A 265 15.57 -15.78 -0.11
C LEU A 265 14.56 -16.78 -0.69
N ALA A 266 14.63 -17.04 -2.01
CA ALA A 266 13.83 -18.07 -2.65
C ALA A 266 14.32 -19.49 -2.30
N VAL A 267 15.63 -19.68 -2.07
CA VAL A 267 16.23 -20.98 -1.72
C VAL A 267 15.81 -21.48 -0.34
N LEU A 268 15.50 -20.58 0.60
CA LEU A 268 15.04 -20.93 1.96
C LEU A 268 13.60 -21.52 2.01
N ARG A 269 12.96 -21.72 0.86
CA ARG A 269 11.60 -22.30 0.73
C ARG A 269 11.57 -23.79 0.38
N LYS A 270 12.73 -24.45 0.32
CA LYS A 270 12.80 -25.92 0.19
C LYS A 270 12.95 -26.58 1.54
#